data_AF-A0A380TTB2-F1
#
_entry.id   AF-A0A380TTB2-F1
#
_cell.length_a   1.000
_cell.length_b   1.000
_cell.length_c   1.000
_cell.angle_alpha   90.00
_cell.angle_beta   90.00
_cell.angle_gamma   90.00
#
_symmetry.space_group_name_H-M   'P 1'
#
loop_
_entity.id
_entity.type
_entity.pdbx_description
1 polymer ?
#
loop_
_entity_poly.entity_id
_entity_poly.type
_entity_poly.pdbx_seq_one_letter_code
_entity_poly.pdbx_strand_id
1 'polypeptide(L)'
;MNNQNSPEIITIDDQNFGSHVEHWNLLTDNPAQDVPKWLGLALNAPIMPMGLCQTEQDMDAGCWLIQGPSQAAVQLTQVIAVEDNKPKAVKTAFPSFNSPYKVSAVVERIIRGQSNTQAVLRLNLGNNSIVYAYDSLYSVNHAQYQKDQTYIAHLNAWAYELEAVAEHEQLVVDDPASIKHHRALNDILAANNGIAPANLQEQIDAWEPKSDDDKEPVTVDFSKMVAYLYGEKIGQEDEAWFQGNIVGKTSMQFMEQDYTLLDVALIHEDNQPATLIRIATKNPEYSNFNIGQYIRGNIWIQANIYALNQ
;
A
#
# COMPACT_ATOMS: atom_id res chain seq x y z
N MET A 1 -2.90 18.27 24.08
CA MET A 1 -2.34 17.40 25.14
C MET A 1 -3.10 16.08 25.02
N ASN A 2 -2.60 14.97 24.50
CA ASN A 2 -1.30 14.29 24.65
C ASN A 2 -0.70 13.89 23.29
N ASN A 3 0.48 14.41 22.95
CA ASN A 3 1.27 13.98 21.78
C ASN A 3 2.07 12.68 22.04
N GLN A 4 1.72 11.91 23.08
CA GLN A 4 2.46 10.70 23.50
C GLN A 4 1.78 9.38 23.12
N ASN A 5 0.58 9.42 22.52
CA ASN A 5 -0.18 8.21 22.18
C ASN A 5 -0.47 8.08 20.69
N SER A 6 0.38 8.61 19.80
CA SER A 6 0.28 8.43 18.35
C SER A 6 1.36 7.46 17.85
N PRO A 7 1.14 6.80 16.70
CA PRO A 7 2.21 6.12 15.96
C PRO A 7 3.40 7.04 15.68
N GLU A 8 4.53 6.46 15.28
CA GLU A 8 5.66 7.26 14.80
C GLU A 8 5.24 8.06 13.55
N ILE A 9 5.59 9.34 13.48
CA ILE A 9 5.24 10.20 12.35
C ILE A 9 6.52 10.69 11.68
N ILE A 10 6.66 10.40 10.38
CA ILE A 10 7.66 11.00 9.50
C ILE A 10 6.94 11.97 8.58
N THR A 11 7.50 13.17 8.40
CA THR A 11 6.97 14.16 7.47
C THR A 11 7.94 14.37 6.32
N ILE A 12 7.43 14.25 5.10
CA ILE A 12 8.17 14.41 3.86
C ILE A 12 7.55 15.51 2.98
N ASP A 13 8.30 15.98 1.99
CA ASP A 13 7.76 16.88 0.97
C ASP A 13 6.58 16.20 0.24
N ASP A 14 5.51 16.94 -0.05
CA ASP A 14 4.36 16.40 -0.77
C ASP A 14 4.75 15.88 -2.17
N GLN A 15 5.82 16.43 -2.78
CA GLN A 15 6.36 15.95 -4.06
C GLN A 15 6.95 14.53 -3.98
N ASN A 16 7.27 14.03 -2.79
CA ASN A 16 7.82 12.69 -2.60
C ASN A 16 6.77 11.59 -2.66
N PHE A 17 5.48 11.92 -2.58
CA PHE A 17 4.37 11.04 -3.01
C PHE A 17 4.25 10.99 -4.55
N GLY A 18 5.30 11.43 -5.25
CA GLY A 18 5.35 11.69 -6.68
C GLY A 18 5.33 10.43 -7.54
N SER A 19 4.13 9.90 -7.74
CA SER A 19 3.69 8.99 -8.82
C SER A 19 2.22 8.58 -8.64
N HIS A 20 1.51 8.96 -7.56
CA HIS A 20 0.08 8.59 -7.40
C HIS A 20 -0.82 9.09 -8.53
N VAL A 21 -0.44 10.17 -9.23
CA VAL A 21 -1.11 10.60 -10.47
C VAL A 21 -0.83 9.63 -11.63
N GLU A 22 0.36 9.02 -11.67
CA GLU A 22 0.74 8.02 -12.68
C GLU A 22 -0.02 6.71 -12.47
N HIS A 23 -0.50 6.43 -11.26
CA HIS A 23 -1.33 5.25 -10.98
C HIS A 23 -2.66 5.26 -11.74
N TRP A 24 -3.11 6.42 -12.22
CA TRP A 24 -4.25 6.48 -13.14
C TRP A 24 -4.01 5.73 -14.46
N ASN A 25 -2.75 5.54 -14.87
CA ASN A 25 -2.41 4.69 -16.01
C ASN A 25 -2.82 3.22 -15.82
N LEU A 26 -2.97 2.78 -14.56
CA LEU A 26 -3.46 1.44 -14.23
C LEU A 26 -4.94 1.26 -14.59
N LEU A 27 -5.69 2.36 -14.77
CA LEU A 27 -7.12 2.34 -15.07
C LEU A 27 -7.47 2.79 -16.50
N THR A 28 -6.64 3.61 -17.14
CA THR A 28 -6.85 4.08 -18.52
C THR A 28 -5.51 4.36 -19.21
N ASP A 29 -5.49 4.24 -20.53
CA ASP A 29 -4.33 4.62 -21.34
C ASP A 29 -4.30 6.14 -21.63
N ASN A 30 -5.36 6.87 -21.28
CA ASN A 30 -5.51 8.32 -21.53
C ASN A 30 -5.91 9.10 -20.26
N PRO A 31 -5.15 9.03 -19.15
CA PRO A 31 -5.56 9.60 -17.87
C PRO A 31 -5.82 11.11 -17.93
N ALA A 32 -5.06 11.86 -18.72
CA ALA A 32 -5.24 13.30 -18.88
C ALA A 32 -6.60 13.70 -19.48
N GLN A 33 -7.26 12.80 -20.22
CA GLN A 33 -8.57 13.05 -20.83
C GLN A 33 -9.72 12.44 -20.03
N ASP A 34 -9.49 11.25 -19.47
CA ASP A 34 -10.56 10.45 -18.85
C ASP A 34 -10.76 10.79 -17.38
N VAL A 35 -9.66 10.91 -16.61
CA VAL A 35 -9.73 11.13 -15.16
C VAL A 35 -10.50 12.41 -14.81
N PRO A 36 -10.29 13.58 -15.46
CA PRO A 36 -11.10 14.76 -15.16
C PRO A 36 -12.62 14.55 -15.34
N LYS A 37 -13.01 13.78 -16.37
CA LYS A 37 -14.43 13.45 -16.60
C LYS A 37 -14.94 12.53 -15.50
N TRP A 38 -14.16 11.50 -15.16
CA TRP A 38 -14.50 10.53 -14.12
C TRP A 38 -14.64 11.17 -12.75
N LEU A 39 -13.73 12.07 -12.36
CA LEU A 39 -13.81 12.84 -11.12
C LEU A 39 -15.07 13.71 -11.09
N GLY A 40 -15.46 14.30 -12.23
CA GLY A 40 -16.73 15.00 -12.36
C GLY A 40 -17.95 14.09 -12.17
N LEU A 41 -17.92 12.88 -12.77
CA LEU A 41 -18.98 11.88 -12.62
C LEU A 41 -19.12 11.36 -11.19
N ALA A 42 -18.00 11.23 -10.46
CA ALA A 42 -18.00 10.80 -9.06
C ALA A 42 -18.86 11.72 -8.16
N LEU A 43 -18.95 13.01 -8.51
CA LEU A 43 -19.75 14.01 -7.79
C LEU A 43 -21.25 13.89 -8.02
N ASN A 44 -21.73 13.02 -8.92
CA ASN A 44 -23.17 12.80 -9.14
C ASN A 44 -23.81 11.98 -8.00
N ALA A 45 -23.04 11.12 -7.34
CA ALA A 45 -23.47 10.33 -6.19
C ALA A 45 -22.34 10.23 -5.15
N PRO A 46 -21.91 11.36 -4.57
CA PRO A 46 -20.76 11.39 -3.68
C PRO A 46 -21.13 10.81 -2.31
N ILE A 47 -20.15 10.18 -1.67
CA ILE A 47 -20.17 9.84 -0.26
C ILE A 47 -18.99 10.52 0.43
N MET A 48 -19.17 10.88 1.69
CA MET A 48 -18.08 11.35 2.56
C MET A 48 -17.86 10.27 3.63
N PRO A 49 -16.85 9.39 3.48
CA PRO A 49 -16.63 8.33 4.45
C PRO A 49 -16.20 8.93 5.80
N MET A 50 -16.76 8.37 6.88
CA MET A 50 -16.42 8.74 8.25
C MET A 50 -15.13 8.06 8.74
N GLY A 51 -14.68 6.99 8.09
CA GLY A 51 -13.52 6.21 8.55
C GLY A 51 -13.67 5.77 10.00
N LEU A 52 -12.71 6.15 10.85
CA LEU A 52 -12.69 5.89 12.29
C LEU A 52 -13.47 6.93 13.13
N CYS A 53 -13.89 8.05 12.53
CA CYS A 53 -14.61 9.12 13.23
C CYS A 53 -15.99 8.64 13.70
N GLN A 54 -16.34 8.96 14.95
CA GLN A 54 -17.64 8.60 15.52
C GLN A 54 -18.73 9.59 15.09
N THR A 55 -18.35 10.85 14.91
CA THR A 55 -19.23 11.95 14.53
C THR A 55 -18.56 12.87 13.52
N GLU A 56 -19.35 13.63 12.74
CA GLU A 56 -18.81 14.60 11.76
C GLU A 56 -17.90 15.66 12.40
N GLN A 57 -18.06 15.92 13.70
CA GLN A 57 -17.21 16.86 14.45
C GLN A 57 -15.77 16.34 14.65
N ASP A 58 -15.58 15.02 14.53
CA ASP A 58 -14.25 14.40 14.64
C ASP A 58 -13.47 14.45 13.32
N MET A 59 -14.11 14.84 12.21
CA MET A 59 -13.48 15.01 10.90
C MET A 59 -12.73 16.34 10.78
N ASP A 60 -11.75 16.41 9.88
CA ASP A 60 -11.01 17.64 9.59
C ASP A 60 -11.93 18.70 8.92
N ALA A 61 -12.17 19.81 9.62
CA ALA A 61 -12.97 20.91 9.08
C ALA A 61 -12.31 21.64 7.90
N GLY A 62 -10.99 21.52 7.73
CA GLY A 62 -10.23 22.11 6.64
C GLY A 62 -10.18 21.25 5.37
N CYS A 63 -10.75 20.04 5.40
CA CYS A 63 -10.60 19.07 4.33
C CYS A 63 -11.84 18.17 4.16
N TRP A 64 -12.29 17.99 2.93
CA TRP A 64 -13.30 16.97 2.60
C TRP A 64 -12.65 15.81 1.86
N LEU A 65 -12.95 14.60 2.33
CA LEU A 65 -12.73 13.36 1.59
C LEU A 65 -14.03 12.97 0.91
N ILE A 66 -14.06 13.00 -0.43
CA ILE A 66 -15.22 12.63 -1.22
C ILE A 66 -14.89 11.38 -2.02
N GLN A 67 -15.74 10.38 -1.95
CA GLN A 67 -15.64 9.17 -2.77
C GLN A 67 -16.88 9.06 -3.67
N GLY A 68 -16.71 8.59 -4.90
CA GLY A 68 -17.85 8.31 -5.74
C GLY A 68 -17.51 7.62 -7.05
N PRO A 69 -18.51 7.15 -7.80
CA PRO A 69 -19.92 7.11 -7.42
C PRO A 69 -20.20 6.13 -6.26
N SER A 70 -21.22 6.41 -5.45
CA SER A 70 -21.66 5.52 -4.37
C SER A 70 -21.96 4.12 -4.91
N GLN A 71 -21.56 3.09 -4.17
CA GLN A 71 -21.71 1.66 -4.52
C GLN A 71 -20.97 1.20 -5.78
N ALA A 72 -20.17 2.06 -6.43
CA ALA A 72 -19.30 1.62 -7.52
C ALA A 72 -18.22 0.64 -7.02
N ALA A 73 -17.85 -0.32 -7.86
CA ALA A 73 -16.79 -1.27 -7.53
C ALA A 73 -15.43 -0.58 -7.33
N VAL A 74 -15.16 0.45 -8.14
CA VAL A 74 -14.03 1.38 -7.97
C VAL A 74 -14.61 2.74 -7.59
N GLN A 75 -14.14 3.27 -6.45
CA GLN A 75 -14.45 4.58 -5.96
C GLN A 75 -13.34 5.56 -6.33
N LEU A 76 -13.72 6.67 -6.94
CA LEU A 76 -12.84 7.77 -7.24
C LEU A 76 -12.82 8.70 -6.04
N THR A 77 -11.67 8.74 -5.38
CA THR A 77 -11.47 9.45 -4.13
C THR A 77 -10.82 10.79 -4.40
N GLN A 78 -11.37 11.84 -3.81
CA GLN A 78 -10.93 13.22 -3.96
C GLN A 78 -10.76 13.84 -2.57
N VAL A 79 -9.57 14.39 -2.33
CA VAL A 79 -9.28 15.18 -1.14
C VAL A 79 -9.37 16.66 -1.52
N ILE A 80 -10.28 17.40 -0.91
CA ILE A 80 -10.58 18.79 -1.27
C ILE A 80 -10.33 19.69 -0.07
N ALA A 81 -9.52 20.73 -0.24
CA ALA A 81 -9.37 21.74 0.80
C ALA A 81 -10.60 22.62 0.92
N VAL A 82 -10.95 22.95 2.16
CA VAL A 82 -12.15 23.68 2.53
C VAL A 82 -11.76 24.88 3.37
N GLU A 83 -12.35 26.03 3.06
CA GLU A 83 -12.27 27.24 3.88
C GLU A 83 -13.64 27.90 3.87
N ASP A 84 -14.12 28.31 5.04
CA ASP A 84 -15.47 28.85 5.26
C ASP A 84 -16.59 27.93 4.73
N ASN A 85 -16.44 26.62 4.93
CA ASN A 85 -17.35 25.58 4.43
C ASN A 85 -17.53 25.60 2.90
N LYS A 86 -16.53 26.08 2.16
CA LYS A 86 -16.52 26.10 0.69
C LYS A 86 -15.31 25.37 0.14
N PRO A 87 -15.48 24.54 -0.91
CA PRO A 87 -14.34 23.89 -1.56
C PRO A 87 -13.47 24.94 -2.23
N LYS A 88 -12.15 24.84 -2.03
CA LYS A 88 -11.15 25.78 -2.57
C LYS A 88 -10.33 25.15 -3.68
N ALA A 89 -9.80 23.96 -3.45
CA ALA A 89 -8.95 23.26 -4.42
C ALA A 89 -8.94 21.76 -4.13
N VAL A 90 -8.84 20.95 -5.20
CA VAL A 90 -8.49 19.54 -5.09
C VAL A 90 -7.02 19.45 -4.69
N LYS A 91 -6.72 18.71 -3.62
CA LYS A 91 -5.38 18.48 -3.09
C LYS A 91 -4.75 17.24 -3.71
N THR A 92 -5.51 16.14 -3.75
CA THR A 92 -5.12 14.90 -4.41
C THR A 92 -6.37 14.12 -4.82
N ALA A 93 -6.21 13.22 -5.78
CA ALA A 93 -7.25 12.30 -6.19
C ALA A 93 -6.65 10.97 -6.63
N PHE A 94 -7.29 9.87 -6.25
CA PHE A 94 -6.81 8.52 -6.50
C PHE A 94 -7.97 7.52 -6.64
N PRO A 95 -7.79 6.42 -7.38
CA PRO A 95 -8.75 5.34 -7.39
C PRO A 95 -8.61 4.51 -6.10
N SER A 96 -9.71 3.90 -5.68
CA SER A 96 -9.72 2.96 -4.57
C SER A 96 -10.80 1.93 -4.79
N PHE A 97 -10.63 0.73 -4.23
CA PHE A 97 -11.67 -0.28 -4.21
C PHE A 97 -11.60 -1.05 -2.90
N ASN A 98 -12.64 -1.82 -2.61
CA ASN A 98 -12.72 -2.56 -1.35
C ASN A 98 -12.33 -4.02 -1.52
N SER A 99 -11.42 -4.47 -0.65
CA SER A 99 -11.18 -5.88 -0.40
C SER A 99 -12.20 -6.41 0.61
N PRO A 100 -12.78 -7.62 0.39
CA PRO A 100 -13.70 -8.22 1.36
C PRO A 100 -12.98 -8.77 2.60
N TYR A 101 -11.65 -8.88 2.54
CA TYR A 101 -10.85 -9.48 3.60
C TYR A 101 -10.50 -8.47 4.67
N LYS A 102 -10.62 -8.90 5.91
CA LYS A 102 -10.28 -8.14 7.11
C LYS A 102 -8.98 -8.67 7.67
N VAL A 103 -8.05 -7.77 7.92
CA VAL A 103 -6.76 -8.08 8.52
C VAL A 103 -6.61 -7.25 9.78
N SER A 104 -6.12 -7.87 10.85
CA SER A 104 -5.76 -7.13 12.07
C SER A 104 -4.44 -6.40 11.81
N ALA A 105 -4.39 -5.11 12.06
CA ALA A 105 -3.19 -4.31 11.82
C ALA A 105 -2.94 -3.31 12.94
N VAL A 106 -1.69 -3.15 13.33
CA VAL A 106 -1.23 -2.03 14.17
C VAL A 106 -0.52 -1.02 13.26
N VAL A 107 -0.92 0.24 13.34
CA VAL A 107 -0.23 1.33 12.63
C VAL A 107 1.00 1.70 13.44
N GLU A 108 2.18 1.23 13.02
CA GLU A 108 3.43 1.49 13.75
C GLU A 108 4.04 2.84 13.36
N ARG A 109 3.91 3.21 12.08
CA ARG A 109 4.44 4.46 11.54
C ARG A 109 3.51 5.04 10.47
N ILE A 110 3.46 6.37 10.42
CA ILE A 110 2.76 7.18 9.43
C ILE A 110 3.79 8.04 8.71
N ILE A 111 3.98 7.82 7.40
CA ILE A 111 4.80 8.67 6.53
C ILE A 111 3.84 9.60 5.80
N ARG A 112 3.81 10.87 6.19
CA ARG A 112 2.82 11.85 5.70
C ARG A 112 3.45 13.02 4.95
N GLY A 113 2.68 13.61 4.04
CA GLY A 113 3.07 14.85 3.37
C GLY A 113 2.97 16.08 4.26
N GLN A 114 3.68 17.15 3.90
CA GLN A 114 3.60 18.44 4.59
C GLN A 114 2.18 19.00 4.61
N SER A 115 1.42 18.79 3.53
CA SER A 115 0.01 19.16 3.45
C SER A 115 -0.90 18.40 4.42
N ASN A 116 -0.41 17.28 5.00
CA ASN A 116 -1.17 16.35 5.84
C ASN A 116 -2.44 15.78 5.17
N THR A 117 -2.45 15.68 3.84
CA THR A 117 -3.63 15.21 3.08
C THR A 117 -3.55 13.74 2.68
N GLN A 118 -2.35 13.16 2.69
CA GLN A 118 -2.06 11.81 2.26
C GLN A 118 -0.90 11.21 3.08
N ALA A 119 -0.92 9.89 3.22
CA ALA A 119 0.12 9.16 3.94
C ALA A 119 0.25 7.71 3.47
N VAL A 120 1.46 7.19 3.62
CA VAL A 120 1.75 5.76 3.59
C VAL A 120 1.86 5.28 5.04
N LEU A 121 1.15 4.20 5.37
CA LEU A 121 1.19 3.58 6.68
C LEU A 121 2.13 2.39 6.67
N ARG A 122 2.97 2.27 7.70
CA ARG A 122 3.64 1.01 8.04
C ARG A 122 2.74 0.22 8.98
N LEU A 123 2.15 -0.85 8.47
CA LEU A 123 1.23 -1.73 9.16
C LEU A 123 1.96 -2.98 9.64
N ASN A 124 1.85 -3.30 10.92
CA ASN A 124 2.22 -4.59 11.47
C ASN A 124 0.99 -5.49 11.52
N LEU A 125 1.01 -6.57 10.75
CA LEU A 125 -0.09 -7.53 10.62
C LEU A 125 0.01 -8.69 11.62
N GLY A 126 0.99 -8.64 12.53
CA GLY A 126 1.33 -9.68 13.50
C GLY A 126 2.62 -10.42 13.14
N ASN A 127 3.30 -10.97 14.14
CA ASN A 127 4.51 -11.81 13.98
C ASN A 127 5.58 -11.21 13.04
N ASN A 128 5.83 -9.90 13.18
CA ASN A 128 6.78 -9.14 12.35
C ASN A 128 6.45 -9.10 10.85
N SER A 129 5.23 -9.45 10.44
CA SER A 129 4.74 -9.23 9.08
C SER A 129 4.41 -7.76 8.88
N ILE A 130 5.22 -7.08 8.06
CA ILE A 130 5.11 -5.65 7.82
C ILE A 130 4.62 -5.42 6.39
N VAL A 131 3.62 -4.55 6.25
CA VAL A 131 3.13 -4.05 4.97
C VAL A 131 3.15 -2.54 5.00
N TYR A 132 3.61 -1.92 3.92
CA TYR A 132 3.41 -0.49 3.69
C TYR A 132 2.27 -0.32 2.70
N ALA A 133 1.35 0.59 3.00
CA ALA A 133 0.16 0.78 2.20
C ALA A 133 -0.28 2.24 2.20
N TYR A 134 -0.74 2.73 1.05
CA TYR A 134 -1.39 4.01 0.95
C TYR A 134 -2.70 4.01 1.76
N ASP A 135 -2.86 4.96 2.68
CA ASP A 135 -4.10 5.06 3.44
C ASP A 135 -5.15 5.88 2.69
N SER A 136 -6.07 5.16 2.06
CA SER A 136 -7.16 5.76 1.27
C SER A 136 -8.10 6.63 2.10
N LEU A 137 -8.06 6.52 3.43
CA LEU A 137 -8.92 7.25 4.36
C LEU A 137 -8.12 8.21 5.26
N TYR A 138 -6.84 8.45 4.97
CA TYR A 138 -5.93 9.18 5.84
C TYR A 138 -6.45 10.58 6.22
N SER A 139 -6.94 11.34 5.24
CA SER A 139 -7.45 12.70 5.46
C SER A 139 -8.61 12.78 6.45
N VAL A 140 -9.28 11.66 6.73
CA VAL A 140 -10.31 11.57 7.78
C VAL A 140 -9.79 10.88 9.03
N ASN A 141 -8.94 9.86 8.88
CA ASN A 141 -8.47 9.02 9.97
C ASN A 141 -7.27 9.59 10.76
N HIS A 142 -6.52 10.54 10.21
CA HIS A 142 -5.20 10.91 10.75
C HIS A 142 -5.21 11.32 12.23
N ALA A 143 -6.29 11.92 12.72
CA ALA A 143 -6.44 12.32 14.12
C ALA A 143 -6.86 11.17 15.06
N GLN A 144 -7.29 10.04 14.50
CA GLN A 144 -7.83 8.88 15.21
C GLN A 144 -6.79 7.77 15.44
N TYR A 145 -5.64 7.84 14.77
CA TYR A 145 -4.58 6.84 14.94
C TYR A 145 -3.90 6.96 16.29
N GLN A 146 -3.83 5.83 17.00
CA GLN A 146 -3.24 5.69 18.33
C GLN A 146 -2.14 4.65 18.32
N LYS A 147 -1.13 4.89 19.14
CA LYS A 147 -0.02 3.95 19.33
C LYS A 147 -0.54 2.65 19.94
N ASP A 148 0.04 1.52 19.50
CA ASP A 148 -0.25 0.17 20.01
C ASP A 148 -1.72 -0.27 19.87
N GLN A 149 -2.53 0.49 19.13
CA GLN A 149 -3.93 0.17 18.85
C GLN A 149 -4.03 -0.79 17.67
N THR A 150 -4.83 -1.83 17.82
CA THR A 150 -5.17 -2.75 16.72
C THR A 150 -6.42 -2.26 15.99
N TYR A 151 -6.34 -2.25 14.67
CA TYR A 151 -7.38 -1.84 13.75
C TYR A 151 -7.79 -2.99 12.83
N ILE A 152 -8.95 -2.85 12.20
CA ILE A 152 -9.37 -3.70 11.07
C ILE A 152 -8.99 -2.97 9.78
N ALA A 153 -7.99 -3.50 9.08
CA ALA A 153 -7.55 -3.02 7.78
C ALA A 153 -8.08 -3.93 6.66
N HIS A 154 -8.45 -3.29 5.54
CA HIS A 154 -8.77 -3.96 4.29
C HIS A 154 -7.66 -3.67 3.29
N LEU A 155 -6.85 -4.67 2.98
CA LEU A 155 -5.73 -4.55 2.04
C LEU A 155 -6.20 -4.84 0.62
N ASN A 156 -5.93 -3.92 -0.29
CA ASN A 156 -6.18 -4.05 -1.71
C ASN A 156 -4.99 -3.50 -2.49
N ALA A 157 -4.86 -3.87 -3.77
CA ALA A 157 -3.77 -3.37 -4.59
C ALA A 157 -4.12 -3.29 -6.09
N TRP A 158 -3.39 -2.45 -6.81
CA TRP A 158 -3.42 -2.39 -8.27
C TRP A 158 -2.13 -2.99 -8.83
N ALA A 159 -2.24 -3.85 -9.84
CA ALA A 159 -1.07 -4.46 -10.47
C ALA A 159 -0.51 -3.60 -11.60
N TYR A 160 0.79 -3.31 -11.52
CA TYR A 160 1.56 -2.80 -12.65
C TYR A 160 1.88 -3.94 -13.61
N GLU A 161 2.56 -4.94 -13.08
CA GLU A 161 3.07 -6.07 -13.83
C GLU A 161 2.98 -7.33 -12.98
N LEU A 162 2.50 -8.42 -13.58
CA LEU A 162 2.39 -9.73 -12.95
C LEU A 162 2.94 -10.80 -13.89
N GLU A 163 3.55 -11.82 -13.30
CA GLU A 163 3.93 -13.04 -14.00
C GLU A 163 3.56 -14.27 -13.17
N ALA A 164 3.26 -15.38 -13.85
CA ALA A 164 3.07 -16.67 -13.20
C ALA A 164 4.43 -17.34 -12.98
N VAL A 165 4.61 -17.92 -11.79
CA VAL A 165 5.86 -18.55 -11.37
C VAL A 165 5.61 -19.93 -10.76
N ALA A 166 6.67 -20.73 -10.69
CA ALA A 166 6.59 -22.02 -10.01
C ALA A 166 6.53 -21.83 -8.48
N GLU A 167 5.83 -22.74 -7.79
CA GLU A 167 5.65 -22.75 -6.33
C GLU A 167 6.97 -22.71 -5.53
N HIS A 168 8.06 -23.19 -6.13
CA HIS A 168 9.40 -23.25 -5.52
C HIS A 168 10.44 -22.52 -6.35
N GLU A 169 10.05 -21.49 -7.08
CA GLU A 169 11.00 -20.68 -7.83
C GLU A 169 11.87 -19.86 -6.85
N GLN A 170 13.14 -20.24 -6.79
CA GLN A 170 14.18 -19.46 -6.14
C GLN A 170 14.71 -18.47 -7.18
N LEU A 171 14.70 -17.18 -6.87
CA LEU A 171 15.39 -16.21 -7.71
C LEU A 171 16.80 -16.02 -7.12
N VAL A 172 17.77 -16.29 -7.99
CA VAL A 172 19.19 -16.13 -7.70
C VAL A 172 19.52 -14.69 -8.01
N VAL A 173 19.71 -13.89 -6.96
CA VAL A 173 20.21 -12.52 -7.11
C VAL A 173 21.72 -12.62 -7.33
N ASP A 174 22.17 -12.41 -8.56
CA ASP A 174 23.59 -12.41 -8.94
C ASP A 174 24.16 -11.00 -9.15
N ASP A 175 23.32 -9.95 -9.08
CA ASP A 175 23.75 -8.56 -9.16
C ASP A 175 24.53 -8.13 -7.90
N PRO A 176 25.80 -7.71 -8.02
CA PRO A 176 26.65 -7.36 -6.88
C PRO A 176 26.09 -6.22 -6.00
N ALA A 177 25.37 -5.25 -6.60
CA ALA A 177 24.80 -4.14 -5.84
C ALA A 177 23.61 -4.60 -4.99
N SER A 178 22.76 -5.45 -5.55
CA SER A 178 21.61 -6.07 -4.87
C SER A 178 22.05 -7.05 -3.78
N ILE A 179 23.09 -7.85 -4.04
CA ILE A 179 23.72 -8.73 -3.03
C ILE A 179 24.26 -7.88 -1.87
N LYS A 180 25.02 -6.81 -2.18
CA LYS A 180 25.56 -5.88 -1.17
C LYS A 180 24.43 -5.27 -0.35
N HIS A 181 23.39 -4.75 -1.00
CA HIS A 181 22.27 -4.11 -0.33
C HIS A 181 21.53 -5.08 0.59
N HIS A 182 21.22 -6.29 0.10
CA HIS A 182 20.53 -7.32 0.88
C HIS A 182 21.34 -7.78 2.10
N ARG A 183 22.64 -8.04 1.93
CA ARG A 183 23.54 -8.45 3.02
C ARG A 183 23.73 -7.32 4.02
N ALA A 184 23.93 -6.10 3.56
CA ALA A 184 24.01 -4.91 4.41
C ALA A 184 22.75 -4.73 5.25
N LEU A 185 21.57 -4.77 4.61
CA LEU A 185 20.30 -4.61 5.28
C LEU A 185 20.08 -5.69 6.34
N ASN A 186 20.31 -6.97 6.02
CA ASN A 186 20.16 -8.07 6.98
C ASN A 186 21.13 -7.96 8.16
N ASP A 187 22.40 -7.62 7.90
CA ASP A 187 23.40 -7.43 8.95
C ASP A 187 23.03 -6.28 9.89
N ILE A 188 22.61 -5.14 9.31
CA ILE A 188 22.23 -3.95 10.07
C ILE A 188 20.97 -4.24 10.89
N LEU A 189 19.96 -4.89 10.30
CA LEU A 189 18.74 -5.25 11.01
C LEU A 189 19.02 -6.29 12.11
N ALA A 190 19.82 -7.32 11.85
CA ALA A 190 20.21 -8.32 12.85
C ALA A 190 20.96 -7.67 14.02
N ALA A 191 21.87 -6.72 13.74
CA ALA A 191 22.60 -5.98 14.77
C ALA A 191 21.71 -5.03 15.59
N ASN A 192 20.55 -4.63 15.06
CA ASN A 192 19.60 -3.72 15.70
C ASN A 192 18.29 -4.40 16.12
N ASN A 193 18.30 -5.73 16.35
CA ASN A 193 17.13 -6.51 16.76
C ASN A 193 15.90 -6.34 15.84
N GLY A 194 16.14 -6.25 14.52
CA GLY A 194 15.11 -6.03 13.51
C GLY A 194 14.63 -4.58 13.38
N ILE A 195 15.18 -3.64 14.16
CA ILE A 195 14.81 -2.22 14.11
C ILE A 195 15.77 -1.48 13.18
N ALA A 196 15.25 -0.89 12.11
CA ALA A 196 16.04 -0.06 11.20
C ALA A 196 16.59 1.19 11.95
N PRO A 197 17.92 1.40 11.99
CA PRO A 197 18.50 2.61 12.59
C PRO A 197 18.19 3.85 11.75
N ALA A 198 18.18 5.03 12.39
CA ALA A 198 17.83 6.30 11.73
C ALA A 198 18.77 6.68 10.57
N ASN A 199 20.02 6.18 10.58
CA ASN A 199 21.01 6.35 9.53
C ASN A 199 21.17 5.07 8.67
N LEU A 200 20.09 4.31 8.48
CA LEU A 200 20.10 3.05 7.72
C LEU A 200 20.78 3.17 6.36
N GLN A 201 20.45 4.19 5.57
CA GLN A 201 21.03 4.36 4.24
C GLN A 201 22.54 4.60 4.30
N GLU A 202 22.99 5.46 5.22
CA GLU A 202 24.43 5.70 5.42
C GLU A 202 25.15 4.42 5.87
N GLN A 203 24.50 3.59 6.69
CA GLN A 203 25.05 2.31 7.12
C GLN A 203 25.09 1.29 5.98
N ILE A 204 24.08 1.25 5.10
CA ILE A 204 24.06 0.39 3.91
C ILE A 204 25.16 0.80 2.95
N ASP A 205 25.32 2.10 2.70
CA ASP A 205 26.33 2.64 1.80
C ASP A 205 27.76 2.37 2.32
N ALA A 206 27.95 2.48 3.65
CA ALA A 206 29.21 2.21 4.33
C ALA A 206 29.47 0.73 4.62
N TRP A 207 28.48 -0.14 4.46
CA TRP A 207 28.64 -1.57 4.69
C TRP A 207 29.54 -2.17 3.61
N GLU A 208 30.46 -3.03 4.01
CA GLU A 208 31.37 -3.73 3.11
C GLU A 208 31.34 -5.24 3.43
N PRO A 209 31.37 -6.11 2.41
CA PRO A 209 31.38 -7.56 2.60
C PRO A 209 32.60 -7.96 3.44
N LYS A 210 32.36 -8.79 4.46
CA LYS A 210 33.39 -9.21 5.43
C LYS A 210 34.14 -10.46 4.96
N SER A 211 33.57 -11.19 4.01
CA SER A 211 34.08 -12.43 3.44
C SER A 211 33.74 -12.55 1.95
N ASP A 212 34.35 -13.51 1.26
CA ASP A 212 33.96 -13.84 -0.11
C ASP A 212 32.58 -14.52 -0.18
N ASP A 213 32.13 -15.18 0.89
CA ASP A 213 30.77 -15.73 1.04
C ASP A 213 29.71 -14.62 0.99
N ASP A 214 30.03 -13.41 1.46
CA ASP A 214 29.14 -12.24 1.41
C ASP A 214 28.92 -11.70 -0.02
N LYS A 215 29.67 -12.21 -1.00
CA LYS A 215 29.58 -11.86 -2.42
C LYS A 215 28.94 -12.97 -3.26
N GLU A 216 28.65 -14.13 -2.66
CA GLU A 216 28.01 -15.22 -3.38
C GLU A 216 26.57 -14.85 -3.75
N PRO A 217 26.08 -15.31 -4.93
CA PRO A 217 24.71 -15.09 -5.35
C PRO A 217 23.73 -15.53 -4.26
N VAL A 218 22.81 -14.64 -3.91
CA VAL A 218 21.83 -14.94 -2.87
C VAL A 218 20.70 -15.73 -3.52
N THR A 219 20.59 -17.00 -3.16
CA THR A 219 19.39 -17.79 -3.45
C THR A 219 18.31 -17.37 -2.47
N VAL A 220 17.39 -16.54 -2.93
CA VAL A 220 16.25 -16.13 -2.11
C VAL A 220 15.10 -17.10 -2.38
N ASP A 221 14.70 -17.84 -1.36
CA ASP A 221 13.49 -18.65 -1.39
C ASP A 221 12.27 -17.76 -1.16
N PHE A 222 11.69 -17.27 -2.25
CA PHE A 222 10.55 -16.36 -2.23
C PHE A 222 9.24 -17.03 -1.80
N SER A 223 9.22 -18.36 -1.56
CA SER A 223 8.04 -19.02 -0.99
C SER A 223 7.68 -18.52 0.41
N LYS A 224 8.62 -17.83 1.10
CA LYS A 224 8.46 -17.30 2.46
C LYS A 224 8.52 -15.77 2.55
N MET A 225 8.84 -15.07 1.46
CA MET A 225 9.20 -13.65 1.52
C MET A 225 8.11 -12.76 0.91
N VAL A 226 7.65 -11.82 1.71
CA VAL A 226 6.45 -11.01 1.46
C VAL A 226 6.86 -9.56 1.25
N ALA A 227 6.54 -9.03 0.07
CA ALA A 227 6.69 -7.63 -0.32
C ALA A 227 8.12 -7.03 -0.20
N TYR A 228 8.92 -7.03 -1.27
CA TYR A 228 10.06 -6.11 -1.37
C TYR A 228 9.53 -4.71 -1.71
N LEU A 229 9.70 -3.77 -0.80
CA LEU A 229 9.22 -2.40 -0.95
C LEU A 229 10.13 -1.68 -1.93
N TYR A 230 9.65 -1.42 -3.14
CA TYR A 230 10.40 -0.67 -4.13
C TYR A 230 10.04 0.81 -3.98
N GLY A 231 10.51 1.42 -2.90
CA GLY A 231 10.53 2.87 -2.77
C GLY A 231 11.94 3.37 -3.00
N GLU A 232 12.27 3.85 -4.21
CA GLU A 232 13.54 4.57 -4.44
C GLU A 232 13.63 5.83 -3.55
N LYS A 233 12.48 6.30 -3.06
CA LYS A 233 12.31 7.47 -2.19
C LYS A 233 11.34 7.18 -1.05
N ILE A 234 11.59 7.80 0.09
CA ILE A 234 10.64 7.82 1.22
C ILE A 234 9.34 8.49 0.75
N GLY A 235 8.20 7.82 0.92
CA GLY A 235 6.88 8.23 0.45
C GLY A 235 6.29 7.35 -0.66
N GLN A 236 7.06 6.40 -1.20
CA GLN A 236 6.65 5.46 -2.25
C GLN A 236 6.68 4.00 -1.78
N GLU A 237 6.79 3.75 -0.47
CA GLU A 237 6.90 2.40 0.07
C GLU A 237 5.63 1.56 -0.11
N ASP A 238 4.51 2.18 -0.47
CA ASP A 238 3.27 1.53 -0.87
C ASP A 238 3.33 0.87 -2.26
N GLU A 239 4.38 1.15 -3.06
CA GLU A 239 4.72 0.39 -4.26
C GLU A 239 5.64 -0.78 -3.90
N ALA A 240 5.15 -2.00 -4.08
CA ALA A 240 5.81 -3.20 -3.61
C ALA A 240 5.87 -4.28 -4.68
N TRP A 241 6.99 -4.98 -4.75
CA TRP A 241 7.11 -6.25 -5.43
C TRP A 241 6.65 -7.36 -4.50
N PHE A 242 5.74 -8.24 -4.91
CA PHE A 242 5.25 -9.36 -4.09
C PHE A 242 5.37 -10.70 -4.81
N GLN A 243 5.29 -11.80 -4.07
CA GLN A 243 5.00 -13.13 -4.58
C GLN A 243 3.93 -13.77 -3.68
N GLY A 244 2.97 -14.48 -4.28
CA GLY A 244 1.91 -15.16 -3.53
C GLY A 244 1.08 -16.10 -4.39
N ASN A 245 0.24 -16.92 -3.74
CA ASN A 245 -0.63 -17.85 -4.45
C ASN A 245 -2.05 -17.29 -4.61
N ILE A 246 -2.61 -17.49 -5.79
CA ILE A 246 -4.00 -17.11 -6.08
C ILE A 246 -4.93 -18.09 -5.37
N VAL A 247 -5.77 -17.59 -4.47
CA VAL A 247 -6.79 -18.37 -3.74
C VAL A 247 -8.20 -18.06 -4.20
N GLY A 248 -8.40 -16.93 -4.89
CA GLY A 248 -9.69 -16.51 -5.43
C GLY A 248 -9.52 -15.68 -6.69
N LYS A 249 -10.55 -15.70 -7.53
CA LYS A 249 -10.58 -14.94 -8.77
C LYS A 249 -12.00 -14.51 -9.08
N THR A 250 -12.19 -13.21 -9.27
CA THR A 250 -13.46 -12.60 -9.65
C THR A 250 -13.22 -11.51 -10.70
N SER A 251 -14.27 -10.79 -11.08
CA SER A 251 -14.15 -9.62 -11.94
C SER A 251 -15.00 -8.46 -11.41
N MET A 252 -14.70 -7.25 -11.88
CA MET A 252 -15.53 -6.07 -11.68
C MET A 252 -15.58 -5.24 -12.96
N GLN A 253 -16.60 -4.41 -13.09
CA GLN A 253 -16.67 -3.42 -14.16
C GLN A 253 -16.42 -2.01 -13.63
N PHE A 254 -15.64 -1.25 -14.38
CA PHE A 254 -15.43 0.16 -14.15
C PHE A 254 -15.31 0.90 -15.49
N MET A 255 -16.13 1.94 -15.69
CA MET A 255 -16.14 2.76 -16.90
C MET A 255 -16.16 1.94 -18.20
N GLU A 256 -17.05 0.95 -18.27
CA GLU A 256 -17.24 0.04 -19.41
C GLU A 256 -16.04 -0.89 -19.71
N GLN A 257 -15.10 -1.00 -18.78
CA GLN A 257 -13.97 -1.93 -18.85
C GLN A 257 -14.11 -3.03 -17.80
N ASP A 258 -13.76 -4.26 -18.18
CA ASP A 258 -13.68 -5.40 -17.28
C ASP A 258 -12.30 -5.45 -16.62
N TYR A 259 -12.30 -5.61 -15.30
CA TYR A 259 -11.10 -5.79 -14.49
C TYR A 259 -11.09 -7.19 -13.91
N THR A 260 -9.93 -7.83 -13.93
CA THR A 260 -9.70 -9.08 -13.20
C THR A 260 -9.32 -8.75 -11.76
N LEU A 261 -9.94 -9.46 -10.82
CA LEU A 261 -9.64 -9.40 -9.40
C LEU A 261 -9.04 -10.72 -8.96
N LEU A 262 -7.84 -10.68 -8.40
CA LEU A 262 -7.12 -11.84 -7.89
C LEU A 262 -7.01 -11.73 -6.37
N ASP A 263 -7.55 -12.71 -5.66
CA ASP A 263 -7.36 -12.82 -4.21
C ASP A 263 -6.11 -13.64 -3.97
N VAL A 264 -5.10 -13.03 -3.37
CA VAL A 264 -3.77 -13.61 -3.21
C VAL A 264 -3.42 -13.73 -1.73
N ALA A 265 -2.90 -14.90 -1.35
CA ALA A 265 -2.30 -15.10 -0.04
C ALA A 265 -0.84 -14.62 -0.05
N LEU A 266 -0.55 -13.63 0.80
CA LEU A 266 0.74 -12.96 0.92
C LEU A 266 1.71 -13.70 1.83
N ILE A 267 1.24 -14.31 2.92
CA ILE A 267 2.10 -14.89 3.97
C ILE A 267 1.88 -16.39 4.07
N HIS A 268 2.95 -17.17 3.90
CA HIS A 268 3.04 -18.60 4.24
C HIS A 268 4.11 -18.81 5.31
N GLU A 269 3.83 -18.40 6.54
CA GLU A 269 4.58 -18.93 7.69
C GLU A 269 3.87 -20.16 8.23
N ASP A 270 4.61 -21.24 8.49
CA ASP A 270 4.09 -22.45 9.10
C ASP A 270 3.40 -22.09 10.44
N ASN A 271 2.10 -22.42 10.55
CA ASN A 271 1.19 -22.11 11.68
C ASN A 271 0.56 -20.70 11.76
N GLN A 272 0.46 -19.95 10.67
CA GLN A 272 -0.30 -18.68 10.67
C GLN A 272 -1.46 -18.66 9.67
N PRO A 273 -2.57 -17.95 10.00
CA PRO A 273 -3.60 -17.65 9.01
C PRO A 273 -3.00 -16.84 7.87
N ALA A 274 -3.25 -17.25 6.63
CA ALA A 274 -2.79 -16.51 5.47
C ALA A 274 -3.40 -15.09 5.45
N THR A 275 -2.55 -14.07 5.29
CA THR A 275 -3.03 -12.72 4.99
C THR A 275 -3.42 -12.64 3.53
N LEU A 276 -4.66 -12.24 3.26
CA LEU A 276 -5.18 -12.10 1.91
C LEU A 276 -5.18 -10.63 1.48
N ILE A 277 -4.74 -10.39 0.24
CA ILE A 277 -4.88 -9.11 -0.46
C ILE A 277 -5.69 -9.35 -1.74
N ARG A 278 -6.52 -8.37 -2.11
CA ARG A 278 -7.19 -8.37 -3.42
C ARG A 278 -6.44 -7.46 -4.37
N ILE A 279 -6.02 -8.02 -5.50
CA ILE A 279 -5.26 -7.32 -6.55
C ILE A 279 -6.16 -7.11 -7.76
N ALA A 280 -6.29 -5.87 -8.23
CA ALA A 280 -7.04 -5.51 -9.42
C ALA A 280 -6.10 -5.24 -10.61
N THR A 281 -6.54 -5.64 -11.80
CA THR A 281 -5.82 -5.34 -13.04
C THR A 281 -6.77 -5.22 -14.23
N LYS A 282 -6.49 -4.26 -15.12
CA LYS A 282 -7.13 -4.14 -16.44
C LYS A 282 -6.46 -4.99 -17.52
N ASN A 283 -5.26 -5.54 -17.25
CA ASN A 283 -4.50 -6.26 -18.26
C ASN A 283 -5.21 -7.60 -18.58
N PRO A 284 -5.68 -7.81 -19.83
CA PRO A 284 -6.40 -9.03 -20.19
C PRO A 284 -5.52 -10.28 -20.12
N GLU A 285 -4.20 -10.17 -20.20
CA GLU A 285 -3.31 -11.33 -20.12
C GLU A 285 -3.35 -11.98 -18.73
N TYR A 286 -3.50 -11.18 -17.68
CA TYR A 286 -3.57 -11.65 -16.29
C TYR A 286 -4.91 -12.31 -15.96
N SER A 287 -5.91 -12.14 -16.83
CA SER A 287 -7.15 -12.92 -16.76
C SER A 287 -6.93 -14.41 -17.06
N ASN A 288 -5.77 -14.83 -17.57
CA ASN A 288 -5.45 -16.24 -17.81
C ASN A 288 -4.90 -16.97 -16.57
N PHE A 289 -4.56 -16.24 -15.50
CA PHE A 289 -4.11 -16.87 -14.27
C PHE A 289 -5.22 -17.69 -13.60
N ASN A 290 -4.85 -18.76 -12.91
CA ASN A 290 -5.75 -19.74 -12.31
C ASN A 290 -5.57 -19.81 -10.80
N ILE A 291 -6.65 -20.11 -10.09
CA ILE A 291 -6.59 -20.42 -8.66
C ILE A 291 -5.61 -21.58 -8.44
N GLY A 292 -4.73 -21.43 -7.45
CA GLY A 292 -3.64 -22.34 -7.13
C GLY A 292 -2.31 -21.99 -7.80
N GLN A 293 -2.27 -21.08 -8.78
CA GLN A 293 -1.01 -20.62 -9.35
C GLN A 293 -0.32 -19.61 -8.43
N TYR A 294 1.01 -19.66 -8.41
CA TYR A 294 1.81 -18.60 -7.81
C TYR A 294 2.06 -17.51 -8.84
N ILE A 295 1.94 -16.27 -8.40
CA ILE A 295 2.24 -15.09 -9.19
C ILE A 295 3.18 -14.19 -8.40
N ARG A 296 3.95 -13.39 -9.12
CA ARG A 296 4.76 -12.32 -8.54
C ARG A 296 4.74 -11.09 -9.42
N GLY A 297 5.19 -9.96 -8.88
CA GLY A 297 5.34 -8.73 -9.66
C GLY A 297 5.11 -7.47 -8.83
N ASN A 298 4.96 -6.34 -9.50
CA ASN A 298 4.85 -5.03 -8.88
C ASN A 298 3.39 -4.62 -8.69
N ILE A 299 3.05 -4.18 -7.48
CA ILE A 299 1.73 -3.73 -7.10
C ILE A 299 1.79 -2.44 -6.29
N TRP A 300 0.74 -1.64 -6.41
CA TRP A 300 0.48 -0.50 -5.54
C TRP A 300 -0.53 -0.88 -4.47
N ILE A 301 -0.12 -0.91 -3.21
CA ILE A 301 -0.91 -1.38 -2.07
C ILE A 301 -1.66 -0.21 -1.42
N GLN A 302 -2.95 -0.42 -1.18
CA GLN A 302 -3.80 0.50 -0.45
C GLN A 302 -4.41 -0.20 0.78
N ALA A 303 -4.61 0.58 1.84
CA ALA A 303 -5.29 0.16 3.05
C ALA A 303 -6.52 1.04 3.32
N ASN A 304 -7.65 0.40 3.61
CA ASN A 304 -8.84 1.09 4.11
C ASN A 304 -9.08 0.65 5.56
N ILE A 305 -9.06 1.60 6.51
CA ILE A 305 -9.24 1.34 7.94
C ILE A 305 -10.56 1.99 8.41
N TYR A 306 -11.53 1.17 8.79
CA TYR A 306 -12.89 1.61 9.15
C TYR A 306 -13.26 1.37 10.61
N ALA A 307 -12.51 0.54 11.33
CA ALA A 307 -12.90 0.13 12.67
C ALA A 307 -11.69 -0.22 13.54
N LEU A 308 -11.90 -0.07 14.85
CA LEU A 308 -11.04 -0.68 15.86
C LEU A 308 -11.26 -2.19 15.86
N ASN A 309 -10.21 -2.95 16.11
CA ASN A 309 -10.32 -4.36 16.44
C ASN A 309 -10.29 -4.50 17.96
N GLN A 310 -11.47 -4.77 18.56
CA GLN A 310 -11.65 -4.89 20.02
C GLN A 310 -11.51 -6.33 20.48
#